data_AF-A1CXB3-F1
#
_entry.id   AF-A1CXB3-F1
#
_cell.length_a   1.000
_cell.length_b   1.000
_cell.length_c   1.000
_cell.angle_alpha   90.00
_cell.angle_beta   90.00
_cell.angle_gamma   90.00
#
_symmetry.space_group_name_H-M   'P 1'
#
loop_
_entity.id
_entity.type
_entity.pdbx_description
1 polymer ?
#
loop_
_entity_poly.entity_id
_entity_poly.type
_entity_poly.pdbx_seq_one_letter_code
_entity_poly.pdbx_strand_id
1 'polypeptide(L)'
;MADSLSDTCSVTANIANGDDDHKDLIVVAAKHGYALADRNTGELSYIRKVWDEQEDPEKPHRMRFNDGAVDSHGRFWAGSMNDPKVQKPTNEGVLFRLDPDLQLHRMVEGVSIPNGIGWNPRDDTMYFTDSPTAKIFAFDFDASTGTISNRRVHYDVGEPMEPDGFAIDEEGCIWSAIYGGGKIIRISPEGKLIGEISFPTRNITCPTFVGTELFVTTAKDDVNDERFPESVRYGGRVYRIDVGVRGKPRNEFRFQK
;
A
#
# COMPACT_ATOMS: atom_id res chain seq x y z
N MET A 1 -10.42 -25.39 13.12
CA MET A 1 -9.69 -24.49 12.22
C MET A 1 -9.42 -23.25 13.03
N ALA A 2 -8.15 -22.89 13.26
CA ALA A 2 -7.84 -21.67 14.01
C ALA A 2 -8.57 -20.49 13.35
N ASP A 3 -9.13 -19.58 14.16
CA ASP A 3 -9.72 -18.31 13.73
C ASP A 3 -8.63 -17.43 13.09
N SER A 4 -8.15 -17.81 11.91
CA SER A 4 -7.00 -17.23 11.19
C SER A 4 -7.26 -15.83 10.61
N LEU A 5 -8.37 -15.19 11.01
CA LEU A 5 -8.75 -13.83 10.63
C LEU A 5 -8.48 -12.81 11.74
N SER A 6 -7.98 -13.23 12.92
CA SER A 6 -7.63 -12.30 14.00
C SER A 6 -6.42 -11.42 13.67
N ASP A 7 -5.52 -11.87 12.80
CA ASP A 7 -4.20 -11.25 12.63
C ASP A 7 -3.76 -11.17 11.16
N THR A 8 -4.57 -10.52 10.33
CA THR A 8 -4.19 -10.28 8.93
C THR A 8 -3.05 -9.26 8.85
N CYS A 9 -1.95 -9.64 8.19
CA CYS A 9 -0.88 -8.72 7.78
C CYS A 9 -1.21 -8.15 6.40
N SER A 10 -1.23 -6.82 6.28
CA SER A 10 -1.63 -6.16 5.02
C SER A 10 -0.45 -5.60 4.25
N VAL A 11 0.52 -5.03 4.96
CA VAL A 11 1.75 -4.48 4.37
C VAL A 11 2.93 -4.65 5.32
N THR A 12 4.12 -4.82 4.74
CA THR A 12 5.35 -5.10 5.47
C THR A 12 6.47 -4.11 5.11
N ALA A 13 7.38 -3.92 6.07
CA ALA A 13 8.59 -3.13 5.94
C ALA A 13 9.77 -3.84 6.62
N ASN A 14 10.93 -3.81 5.98
CA ASN A 14 12.17 -4.21 6.62
C ASN A 14 12.54 -3.20 7.72
N ILE A 15 13.31 -3.65 8.70
CA ILE A 15 13.86 -2.82 9.77
C ILE A 15 15.30 -2.45 9.40
N ALA A 16 15.59 -1.15 9.35
CA ALA A 16 16.93 -0.64 9.08
C ALA A 16 17.84 -0.89 10.28
N ASN A 17 19.10 -1.26 10.02
CA ASN A 17 20.13 -1.46 11.05
C ASN A 17 19.63 -2.33 12.22
N GLY A 18 18.90 -3.41 11.91
CA GLY A 18 18.48 -4.35 12.94
C GLY A 18 19.69 -4.84 13.72
N ASP A 19 19.81 -4.43 14.98
CA ASP A 19 20.71 -5.07 15.94
C ASP A 19 20.37 -6.58 15.96
N ASP A 20 21.24 -7.46 16.47
CA ASP A 20 21.06 -8.94 16.40
C ASP A 20 19.65 -9.41 16.83
N ASP A 21 18.99 -8.65 17.70
CA ASP A 21 17.62 -8.86 18.19
C ASP A 21 16.51 -8.72 17.12
N HIS A 22 16.78 -8.06 15.99
CA HIS A 22 15.78 -7.78 14.95
C HIS A 22 16.05 -8.47 13.60
N LYS A 23 17.12 -9.26 13.48
CA LYS A 23 17.54 -9.86 12.20
C LYS A 23 16.47 -10.75 11.53
N ASP A 24 15.65 -11.39 12.37
CA ASP A 24 14.58 -12.30 11.96
C ASP A 24 13.19 -11.62 12.01
N LEU A 25 13.14 -10.31 12.26
CA LEU A 25 11.90 -9.56 12.40
C LEU A 25 11.66 -8.62 11.20
N ILE A 26 10.39 -8.36 10.93
CA ILE A 26 9.93 -7.27 10.04
C ILE A 26 8.84 -6.47 10.76
N VAL A 27 8.66 -5.21 10.38
CA VAL A 27 7.51 -4.43 10.84
C VAL A 27 6.36 -4.65 9.87
N VAL A 28 5.15 -4.84 10.40
CA VAL A 28 3.93 -5.00 9.62
C VAL A 28 2.85 -4.05 10.09
N ALA A 29 2.00 -3.60 9.18
CA ALA A 29 0.68 -3.10 9.55
C ALA A 29 -0.29 -4.28 9.49
N ALA A 30 -0.72 -4.73 10.68
CA ALA A 30 -1.64 -5.83 10.89
C ALA A 30 -3.00 -5.31 11.34
N LYS A 31 -4.00 -6.19 11.47
CA LYS A 31 -5.40 -5.86 11.77
C LYS A 31 -5.60 -4.72 12.79
N HIS A 32 -4.93 -4.80 13.94
CA HIS A 32 -5.13 -3.86 15.05
C HIS A 32 -4.15 -2.68 15.09
N GLY A 33 -3.13 -2.67 14.25
CA GLY A 33 -2.06 -1.68 14.28
C GLY A 33 -0.73 -2.20 13.77
N TYR A 34 0.34 -1.55 14.19
CA TYR A 34 1.69 -1.92 13.81
C TYR A 34 2.24 -2.98 14.76
N ALA A 35 2.90 -3.98 14.19
CA ALA A 35 3.47 -5.11 14.92
C ALA A 35 4.85 -5.49 14.36
N LEU A 36 5.65 -6.14 15.21
CA LEU A 36 6.79 -6.95 14.78
C LEU A 36 6.28 -8.33 14.40
N ALA A 37 6.68 -8.82 13.23
CA ALA A 37 6.41 -10.18 12.79
C ALA A 37 7.72 -10.97 12.72
N ASP A 38 7.76 -12.12 13.37
CA ASP A 38 8.87 -13.07 13.24
C ASP A 38 8.77 -13.81 11.90
N ARG A 39 9.82 -13.75 11.10
CA ARG A 39 9.85 -14.31 9.73
C ARG A 39 9.85 -15.83 9.71
N ASN A 40 10.27 -16.47 10.80
CA ASN A 40 10.39 -17.92 10.93
C ASN A 40 9.11 -18.53 11.51
N THR A 41 8.46 -17.85 12.47
CA THR A 41 7.27 -18.38 13.17
C THR A 41 5.96 -17.78 12.68
N GLY A 42 6.00 -16.56 12.12
CA GLY A 42 4.81 -15.77 11.79
C GLY A 42 4.13 -15.13 13.01
N GLU A 43 4.72 -15.24 14.20
CA GLU A 43 4.17 -14.64 15.43
C GLU A 43 4.19 -13.11 15.34
N LEU A 44 3.09 -12.47 15.79
CA LEU A 44 2.95 -11.02 15.83
C LEU A 44 3.05 -10.47 17.26
N SER A 45 3.89 -9.45 17.43
CA SER A 45 3.99 -8.66 18.65
C SER A 45 3.62 -7.20 18.36
N TYR A 46 2.43 -6.76 18.78
CA TYR A 46 1.97 -5.39 18.53
C TYR A 46 2.82 -4.35 19.27
N ILE A 47 3.42 -3.44 18.49
CA ILE A 47 4.20 -2.31 19.00
C ILE A 47 3.36 -1.04 19.11
N ARG A 48 2.28 -0.92 18.31
CA ARG A 48 1.35 0.21 18.40
C ARG A 48 -0.03 -0.14 17.85
N LYS A 49 -1.03 -0.24 18.73
CA LYS A 49 -2.45 -0.27 18.32
C LYS A 49 -2.93 1.12 17.90
N VAL A 50 -3.87 1.19 16.95
CA VAL A 50 -4.34 2.47 16.37
C VAL A 50 -5.76 2.87 16.74
N TRP A 51 -6.50 1.98 17.41
CA TRP A 51 -7.87 2.19 17.84
C TRP A 51 -7.94 2.11 19.36
N ASP A 52 -8.71 3.03 19.97
CA ASP A 52 -9.08 2.96 21.37
C ASP A 52 -10.42 2.23 21.51
N GLU A 53 -10.37 1.03 22.09
CA GLU A 53 -11.55 0.19 22.35
C GLU A 53 -12.53 0.84 23.35
N GLN A 54 -12.10 1.84 24.14
CA GLN A 54 -12.99 2.58 25.03
C GLN A 54 -13.84 3.61 24.29
N GLU A 55 -13.32 4.18 23.19
CA GLU A 55 -14.04 5.14 22.37
C GLU A 55 -15.04 4.44 21.44
N ASP A 56 -14.62 3.36 20.79
CA ASP A 56 -15.46 2.55 19.89
C ASP A 56 -15.02 1.07 19.92
N PRO A 57 -15.66 0.24 20.77
CA PRO A 57 -15.32 -1.17 20.94
C PRO A 57 -15.40 -2.00 19.64
N GLU A 58 -16.24 -1.59 18.69
CA GLU A 58 -16.48 -2.34 17.45
C GLU A 58 -15.54 -1.93 16.31
N LYS A 59 -14.84 -0.79 16.45
CA LYS A 59 -13.95 -0.27 15.41
C LYS A 59 -12.79 -1.24 15.08
N PRO A 60 -12.06 -1.83 16.05
CA PRO A 60 -11.01 -2.80 15.75
C PRO A 60 -11.52 -4.06 15.04
N HIS A 61 -12.78 -4.42 15.20
CA HIS A 61 -13.38 -5.58 14.55
C HIS A 61 -13.69 -5.30 13.07
N ARG A 62 -14.25 -4.12 12.76
CA ARG A 62 -14.68 -3.75 11.40
C ARG A 62 -13.61 -3.09 10.54
N MET A 63 -12.44 -2.79 11.10
CA MET A 63 -11.31 -2.16 10.39
C MET A 63 -10.17 -3.15 10.12
N ARG A 64 -9.43 -2.91 9.04
CA ARG A 64 -8.14 -3.54 8.73
C ARG A 64 -7.20 -2.52 8.10
N PHE A 65 -5.91 -2.80 8.11
CA PHE A 65 -4.97 -2.11 7.23
C PHE A 65 -5.09 -2.62 5.78
N ASN A 66 -4.56 -1.84 4.84
CA ASN A 66 -4.46 -2.19 3.42
C ASN A 66 -3.02 -1.91 2.94
N ASP A 67 -2.78 -0.92 2.09
CA ASP A 67 -1.45 -0.64 1.57
C ASP A 67 -0.62 0.33 2.46
N GLY A 68 0.68 0.36 2.23
CA GLY A 68 1.63 1.17 2.99
C GLY A 68 3.05 1.18 2.45
N ALA A 69 3.84 2.15 2.91
CA ALA A 69 5.25 2.27 2.56
C ALA A 69 6.02 3.03 3.64
N VAL A 70 7.35 2.92 3.58
CA VAL A 70 8.24 3.67 4.46
C VAL A 70 8.83 4.85 3.70
N ASP A 71 8.82 6.02 4.33
CA ASP A 71 9.43 7.22 3.74
C ASP A 71 10.95 7.27 3.97
N SER A 72 11.59 8.29 3.40
CA SER A 72 13.06 8.47 3.45
C SER A 72 13.64 8.60 4.86
N HIS A 73 12.81 8.95 5.85
CA HIS A 73 13.21 9.13 7.24
C HIS A 73 12.89 7.91 8.11
N GLY A 74 12.39 6.83 7.50
CA GLY A 74 12.12 5.57 8.20
C GLY A 74 10.78 5.55 8.93
N ARG A 75 9.84 6.44 8.60
CA ARG A 75 8.48 6.44 9.17
C ARG A 75 7.58 5.49 8.36
N PHE A 76 6.81 4.64 9.03
CA PHE A 76 5.95 3.67 8.37
C PHE A 76 4.53 4.21 8.20
N TRP A 77 4.16 4.48 6.95
CA TRP A 77 2.83 4.92 6.56
C TRP A 77 1.97 3.74 6.14
N ALA A 78 0.75 3.64 6.66
CA ALA A 78 -0.17 2.58 6.27
C ALA A 78 -1.62 3.05 6.37
N GLY A 79 -2.42 2.68 5.37
CA GLY A 79 -3.82 3.04 5.30
C GLY A 79 -4.73 1.99 5.93
N SER A 80 -5.72 2.44 6.69
CA SER A 80 -6.80 1.62 7.21
C SER A 80 -8.10 1.83 6.45
N MET A 81 -8.92 0.78 6.39
CA MET A 81 -10.25 0.79 5.78
C MET A 81 -11.16 -0.18 6.52
N ASN A 82 -12.45 -0.13 6.20
CA ASN A 82 -13.36 -1.17 6.63
C ASN A 82 -12.95 -2.53 6.02
N ASP A 83 -12.97 -3.59 6.82
CA ASP A 83 -12.73 -4.95 6.32
C ASP A 83 -13.93 -5.39 5.46
N PRO A 84 -13.74 -5.64 4.15
CA PRO A 84 -14.81 -6.08 3.25
C PRO A 84 -15.46 -7.41 3.67
N LYS A 85 -14.81 -8.20 4.52
CA LYS A 85 -15.39 -9.42 5.11
C LYS A 85 -16.39 -9.13 6.23
N VAL A 86 -16.34 -7.94 6.82
CA VAL A 86 -17.19 -7.52 7.92
C VAL A 86 -18.27 -6.55 7.43
N GLN A 87 -17.89 -5.53 6.65
CA GLN A 87 -18.84 -4.57 6.09
C GLN A 87 -18.36 -3.98 4.77
N LYS A 88 -19.29 -3.38 4.02
CA LYS A 88 -18.94 -2.65 2.80
C LYS A 88 -18.05 -1.44 3.14
N PRO A 89 -17.04 -1.12 2.31
CA PRO A 89 -16.23 0.08 2.48
C PRO A 89 -17.06 1.35 2.57
N THR A 90 -16.71 2.19 3.54
CA THR A 90 -17.20 3.56 3.73
C THR A 90 -16.00 4.48 3.92
N ASN A 91 -16.21 5.79 4.07
CA ASN A 91 -15.15 6.78 4.26
C ASN A 91 -14.62 6.82 5.70
N GLU A 92 -14.59 5.69 6.41
CA GLU A 92 -14.09 5.59 7.78
C GLU A 92 -12.56 5.43 7.85
N GLY A 93 -11.93 5.16 6.70
CA GLY A 93 -10.51 4.89 6.59
C GLY A 93 -9.62 6.08 6.94
N VAL A 94 -8.40 5.75 7.34
CA VAL A 94 -7.39 6.69 7.84
C VAL A 94 -6.02 6.25 7.34
N LEU A 95 -5.26 7.16 6.75
CA LEU A 95 -3.83 7.01 6.53
C LEU A 95 -3.09 7.36 7.81
N PHE A 96 -2.42 6.38 8.41
CA PHE A 96 -1.58 6.55 9.57
C PHE A 96 -0.11 6.68 9.20
N ARG A 97 0.65 7.34 10.06
CA ARG A 97 2.12 7.37 10.05
C ARG A 97 2.63 6.98 11.44
N LEU A 98 3.47 5.96 11.49
CA LEU A 98 4.20 5.56 12.69
C LEU A 98 5.64 6.08 12.59
N ASP A 99 6.03 6.90 13.56
CA ASP A 99 7.37 7.48 13.63
C ASP A 99 8.37 6.50 14.27
N PRO A 100 9.70 6.70 14.08
CA PRO A 100 10.74 5.87 14.69
C PRO A 100 10.67 5.71 16.21
N ASP A 101 10.10 6.68 16.92
CA ASP A 101 9.86 6.67 18.38
C ASP A 101 8.49 6.07 18.75
N LEU A 102 7.81 5.46 17.78
CA LEU A 102 6.48 4.84 17.89
C LEU A 102 5.33 5.82 18.15
N GLN A 103 5.55 7.12 17.96
CA GLN A 103 4.45 8.08 17.92
C GLN A 103 3.57 7.82 16.69
N LEU A 104 2.26 7.86 16.91
CA LEU A 104 1.26 7.57 15.89
C LEU A 104 0.56 8.85 15.47
N HIS A 105 0.54 9.11 14.17
CA HIS A 105 -0.09 10.28 13.58
C HIS A 105 -1.19 9.86 12.59
N ARG A 106 -2.29 10.60 12.58
CA ARG A 106 -3.40 10.46 11.63
C ARG A 106 -3.23 11.53 10.56
N MET A 107 -2.92 11.11 9.34
CA MET A 107 -2.41 12.01 8.29
C MET A 107 -3.49 12.39 7.28
N VAL A 108 -4.34 11.44 6.90
CA VAL A 108 -5.50 11.67 6.03
C VAL A 108 -6.67 10.88 6.60
N GLU A 109 -7.79 11.54 6.83
CA GLU A 109 -9.04 10.91 7.27
C GLU A 109 -10.08 10.95 6.14
N GLY A 110 -11.16 10.17 6.28
CA GLY A 110 -12.22 10.16 5.29
C GLY A 110 -11.90 9.30 4.06
N VAL A 111 -10.98 8.35 4.18
CA VAL A 111 -10.51 7.50 3.07
C VAL A 111 -11.44 6.30 2.91
N SER A 112 -11.74 5.88 1.68
CA SER A 112 -12.56 4.69 1.43
C SER A 112 -11.73 3.41 1.37
N ILE A 113 -10.78 3.34 0.43
CA ILE A 113 -9.88 2.19 0.23
C ILE A 113 -8.47 2.74 -0.04
N PRO A 114 -7.63 2.89 0.99
CA PRO A 114 -6.28 3.42 0.85
C PRO A 114 -5.39 2.40 0.17
N ASN A 115 -4.77 2.80 -0.93
CA ASN A 115 -3.90 1.94 -1.73
C ASN A 115 -2.56 2.63 -1.97
N GLY A 116 -1.99 2.51 -3.17
CA GLY A 116 -0.63 2.93 -3.50
C GLY A 116 -0.18 4.20 -2.80
N ILE A 117 0.97 4.12 -2.15
CA ILE A 117 1.64 5.23 -1.46
C ILE A 117 3.13 5.24 -1.77
N GLY A 118 3.70 6.43 -1.97
CA GLY A 118 5.13 6.58 -2.20
C GLY A 118 5.54 8.03 -2.39
N TRP A 119 6.85 8.26 -2.49
CA TRP A 119 7.45 9.58 -2.58
C TRP A 119 8.32 9.69 -3.82
N ASN A 120 8.24 10.84 -4.48
CA ASN A 120 9.08 11.12 -5.65
C ASN A 120 10.59 11.09 -5.28
N PRO A 121 11.50 11.00 -6.27
CA PRO A 121 12.94 10.94 -5.99
C PRO A 121 13.50 12.19 -5.30
N ARG A 122 12.84 13.35 -5.45
CA ARG A 122 13.23 14.60 -4.80
C ARG A 122 12.82 14.70 -3.34
N ASP A 123 11.97 13.77 -2.89
CA ASP A 123 11.48 13.68 -1.52
C ASP A 123 10.71 14.93 -1.05
N ASP A 124 10.04 15.59 -1.98
CA ASP A 124 9.23 16.80 -1.76
C ASP A 124 7.74 16.60 -2.08
N THR A 125 7.37 15.43 -2.63
CA THR A 125 6.00 15.09 -3.01
C THR A 125 5.67 13.67 -2.57
N MET A 126 4.56 13.52 -1.83
CA MET A 126 3.95 12.22 -1.53
C MET A 126 2.78 11.97 -2.50
N TYR A 127 2.71 10.77 -3.05
CA TYR A 127 1.57 10.28 -3.82
C TYR A 127 0.77 9.29 -3.00
N PHE A 128 -0.56 9.31 -3.16
CA PHE A 128 -1.47 8.45 -2.42
C PHE A 128 -2.74 8.15 -3.21
N THR A 129 -3.17 6.89 -3.17
CA THR A 129 -4.35 6.41 -3.88
C THR A 129 -5.51 6.15 -2.92
N ASP A 130 -6.69 6.65 -3.28
CA ASP A 130 -7.96 6.23 -2.69
C ASP A 130 -8.82 5.63 -3.80
N SER A 131 -8.84 4.30 -3.89
CA SER A 131 -9.25 3.56 -5.09
C SER A 131 -10.64 3.96 -5.64
N PRO A 132 -11.70 4.07 -4.82
CA PRO A 132 -13.05 4.36 -5.32
C PRO A 132 -13.20 5.77 -5.89
N THR A 133 -12.24 6.67 -5.63
CA THR A 133 -12.23 8.02 -6.22
C THR A 133 -11.69 8.05 -7.65
N ALA A 134 -11.17 6.92 -8.14
CA ALA A 134 -10.46 6.79 -9.42
C ALA A 134 -9.23 7.71 -9.53
N LYS A 135 -8.68 8.19 -8.41
CA LYS A 135 -7.64 9.23 -8.40
C LYS A 135 -6.39 8.81 -7.63
N ILE A 136 -5.25 9.23 -8.16
CA ILE A 136 -3.98 9.31 -7.47
C ILE A 136 -3.79 10.77 -7.06
N PHE A 137 -3.67 11.01 -5.76
CA PHE A 137 -3.44 12.34 -5.19
C PHE A 137 -1.95 12.59 -5.01
N ALA A 138 -1.55 13.85 -5.12
CA ALA A 138 -0.25 14.36 -4.68
C ALA A 138 -0.43 15.31 -3.50
N PHE A 139 0.58 15.34 -2.64
CA PHE A 139 0.72 16.26 -1.51
C PHE A 139 2.12 16.85 -1.54
N ASP A 140 2.24 18.11 -1.16
CA ASP A 140 3.56 18.66 -0.80
C ASP A 140 4.01 17.97 0.48
N PHE A 141 5.24 17.46 0.49
CA PHE A 141 5.80 16.67 1.57
C PHE A 141 7.06 17.34 2.11
N ASP A 142 7.06 17.63 3.40
CA ASP A 142 8.27 18.05 4.11
C ASP A 142 8.92 16.81 4.72
N ALA A 143 10.00 16.32 4.11
CA ALA A 143 10.69 15.13 4.57
C ALA A 143 11.18 15.24 6.02
N SER A 144 11.61 16.43 6.46
CA SER A 144 12.19 16.65 7.79
C SER A 144 11.16 16.46 8.91
N THR A 145 9.91 16.84 8.68
CA THR A 145 8.82 16.75 9.68
C THR A 145 7.82 15.64 9.36
N GLY A 146 7.80 15.18 8.12
CA GLY A 146 6.86 14.20 7.57
C GLY A 146 5.46 14.75 7.41
N THR A 147 5.33 16.08 7.43
CA THR A 147 4.04 16.74 7.24
C THR A 147 3.68 16.74 5.76
N ILE A 148 2.37 16.72 5.51
CA ILE A 148 1.81 16.78 4.16
C ILE A 148 0.84 17.95 4.07
N SER A 149 0.79 18.60 2.91
CA SER A 149 -0.13 19.71 2.64
C SER A 149 -0.52 19.77 1.15
N ASN A 150 -1.40 20.70 0.78
CA ASN A 150 -1.74 21.00 -0.61
C ASN A 150 -2.16 19.78 -1.45
N ARG A 151 -3.11 18.98 -0.91
CA ARG A 151 -3.71 17.84 -1.62
C ARG A 151 -4.24 18.27 -3.00
N ARG A 152 -3.80 17.60 -4.04
CA ARG A 152 -4.21 17.82 -5.43
C ARG A 152 -4.34 16.50 -6.17
N VAL A 153 -5.13 16.46 -7.24
CA VAL A 153 -5.15 15.30 -8.15
C VAL A 153 -3.88 15.32 -8.98
N HIS A 154 -3.11 14.24 -8.92
CA HIS A 154 -1.96 14.02 -9.81
C HIS A 154 -2.40 13.35 -11.10
N TYR A 155 -3.28 12.35 -10.98
CA TYR A 155 -3.83 11.63 -12.10
C TYR A 155 -5.24 11.12 -11.77
N ASP A 156 -6.14 11.21 -12.75
CA ASP A 156 -7.49 10.64 -12.69
C ASP A 156 -7.58 9.53 -13.73
N VAL A 157 -7.80 8.29 -13.30
CA VAL A 157 -7.87 7.13 -14.20
C VAL A 157 -9.23 7.03 -14.92
N GLY A 158 -10.24 7.74 -14.42
CA GLY A 158 -11.61 7.69 -14.89
C GLY A 158 -12.41 6.51 -14.33
N GLU A 159 -13.64 6.77 -13.89
CA GLU A 159 -14.56 5.72 -13.45
C GLU A 159 -15.00 4.83 -14.64
N PRO A 160 -15.24 3.51 -14.43
CA PRO A 160 -15.24 2.79 -13.15
C PRO A 160 -13.90 2.12 -12.81
N MET A 161 -12.77 2.60 -13.38
CA MET A 161 -11.46 2.01 -13.09
C MET A 161 -10.94 2.47 -11.73
N GLU A 162 -10.28 1.56 -11.01
CA GLU A 162 -9.75 1.82 -9.67
C GLU A 162 -8.22 1.67 -9.68
N PRO A 163 -7.45 2.74 -9.41
CA PRO A 163 -6.04 2.61 -9.15
C PRO A 163 -5.83 1.87 -7.81
N ASP A 164 -4.90 0.93 -7.78
CA ASP A 164 -4.59 0.10 -6.62
C ASP A 164 -3.16 0.45 -6.11
N GLY A 165 -2.31 -0.51 -5.81
CA GLY A 165 -0.90 -0.30 -5.50
C GLY A 165 -0.10 0.30 -6.66
N PHE A 166 0.97 1.02 -6.34
CA PHE A 166 1.93 1.51 -7.34
C PHE A 166 3.37 1.42 -6.86
N ALA A 167 4.31 1.52 -7.81
CA ALA A 167 5.73 1.73 -7.56
C ALA A 167 6.25 2.96 -8.31
N ILE A 168 7.39 3.51 -7.89
CA ILE A 168 8.02 4.67 -8.51
C ILE A 168 9.39 4.27 -9.06
N ASP A 169 9.68 4.67 -10.30
CA ASP A 169 11.00 4.46 -10.91
C ASP A 169 11.99 5.60 -10.59
N GLU A 170 13.26 5.42 -10.94
CA GLU A 170 14.31 6.44 -10.70
C GLU A 170 14.09 7.74 -11.50
N GLU A 171 13.28 7.71 -12.56
CA GLU A 171 12.87 8.89 -13.33
C GLU A 171 11.71 9.64 -12.66
N GLY A 172 11.15 9.10 -11.57
CA GLY A 172 10.03 9.66 -10.84
C GLY A 172 8.67 9.36 -11.46
N CYS A 173 8.58 8.40 -12.39
CA CYS A 173 7.31 7.97 -12.94
C CYS A 173 6.61 6.98 -12.01
N ILE A 174 5.28 7.10 -11.91
CA ILE A 174 4.43 6.19 -11.15
C ILE A 174 3.98 5.05 -12.07
N TRP A 175 4.22 3.81 -11.64
CA TRP A 175 3.71 2.59 -12.27
C TRP A 175 2.53 2.08 -11.43
N SER A 176 1.32 2.43 -11.84
CA SER A 176 0.08 2.14 -11.07
C SER A 176 -0.67 0.96 -11.64
N ALA A 177 -1.00 0.00 -10.78
CA ALA A 177 -1.92 -1.07 -11.10
C ALA A 177 -3.36 -0.53 -11.19
N ILE A 178 -4.10 -0.99 -12.21
CA ILE A 178 -5.51 -0.66 -12.38
C ILE A 178 -6.34 -1.91 -12.12
N TYR A 179 -6.95 -1.97 -10.94
CA TYR A 179 -7.80 -3.08 -10.52
C TYR A 179 -9.07 -3.11 -11.39
N GLY A 180 -9.40 -4.31 -11.90
CA GLY A 180 -10.46 -4.50 -12.89
C GLY A 180 -10.11 -4.05 -14.31
N GLY A 181 -9.00 -3.34 -14.51
CA GLY A 181 -8.57 -2.81 -15.81
C GLY A 181 -7.56 -3.69 -16.56
N GLY A 182 -6.98 -4.69 -15.90
CA GLY A 182 -6.04 -5.64 -16.52
C GLY A 182 -4.74 -5.02 -17.02
N LYS A 183 -4.29 -3.96 -16.35
CA LYS A 183 -3.12 -3.19 -16.78
C LYS A 183 -2.35 -2.54 -15.65
N ILE A 184 -1.10 -2.24 -15.95
CA ILE A 184 -0.30 -1.22 -15.27
C ILE A 184 -0.17 -0.03 -16.21
N ILE A 185 -0.35 1.18 -15.68
CA ILE A 185 -0.07 2.42 -16.40
C ILE A 185 1.18 3.11 -15.85
N ARG A 186 1.94 3.76 -16.72
CA ARG A 186 3.11 4.58 -16.36
C ARG A 186 2.76 6.06 -16.51
N ILE A 187 2.83 6.81 -15.41
CA ILE A 187 2.47 8.23 -15.34
C ILE A 187 3.74 9.05 -15.07
N SER A 188 3.99 10.08 -15.86
CA SER A 188 5.15 10.96 -15.71
C SER A 188 5.07 11.83 -14.43
N PRO A 189 6.18 12.44 -14.00
CA PRO A 189 6.18 13.40 -12.88
C PRO A 189 5.23 14.60 -13.09
N GLU A 190 4.89 14.93 -14.33
CA GLU A 190 3.93 15.98 -14.71
C GLU A 190 2.49 15.50 -14.77
N GLY A 191 2.21 14.24 -14.41
CA GLY A 191 0.85 13.68 -14.40
C GLY A 191 0.35 13.23 -15.77
N LYS A 192 1.23 12.86 -16.70
CA LYS A 192 0.86 12.40 -18.05
C LYS A 192 1.00 10.88 -18.17
N LEU A 193 0.02 10.23 -18.79
CA LEU A 193 0.14 8.83 -19.20
C LEU A 193 1.20 8.71 -20.32
N ILE A 194 2.23 7.91 -20.08
CA ILE A 194 3.37 7.74 -21.01
C ILE A 194 3.67 6.27 -21.32
N GLY A 195 2.92 5.33 -20.75
CA GLY A 195 3.08 3.90 -21.03
C GLY A 195 1.98 3.06 -20.42
N GLU A 196 1.78 1.86 -20.98
CA GLU A 196 0.82 0.87 -20.49
C GLU A 196 1.37 -0.54 -20.72
N ILE A 197 1.12 -1.45 -19.78
CA ILE A 197 1.36 -2.88 -19.91
C ILE A 197 0.04 -3.61 -19.64
N SER A 198 -0.42 -4.42 -20.59
CA SER A 198 -1.64 -5.22 -20.45
C SER A 198 -1.34 -6.64 -19.96
N PHE A 199 -2.28 -7.23 -19.22
CA PHE A 199 -2.17 -8.54 -18.58
C PHE A 199 -3.35 -9.44 -18.97
N PRO A 200 -3.19 -10.78 -18.93
CA PRO A 200 -4.27 -11.73 -19.23
C PRO A 200 -5.25 -11.92 -18.06
N THR A 201 -5.24 -11.03 -17.07
CA THR A 201 -6.17 -11.00 -15.94
C THR A 201 -6.46 -9.55 -15.58
N ARG A 202 -7.68 -9.29 -15.08
CA ARG A 202 -8.18 -7.92 -14.89
C ARG A 202 -7.82 -7.32 -13.53
N ASN A 203 -7.62 -8.13 -12.50
CA ASN A 203 -7.46 -7.68 -11.12
C ASN A 203 -5.97 -7.51 -10.77
N ILE A 204 -5.32 -6.52 -11.37
CA ILE A 204 -3.93 -6.18 -11.05
C ILE A 204 -3.93 -5.39 -9.74
N THR A 205 -3.12 -5.81 -8.76
CA THR A 205 -3.19 -5.23 -7.41
C THR A 205 -2.00 -4.35 -7.07
N CYS A 206 -0.76 -4.82 -7.18
CA CYS A 206 0.39 -4.01 -6.79
C CYS A 206 1.67 -4.42 -7.53
N PRO A 207 2.39 -3.47 -8.16
CA PRO A 207 3.72 -3.69 -8.69
C PRO A 207 4.82 -3.35 -7.68
N THR A 208 5.97 -4.01 -7.80
CA THR A 208 7.19 -3.63 -7.11
C THR A 208 8.40 -3.87 -8.00
N PHE A 209 9.44 -3.05 -7.86
CA PHE A 209 10.66 -3.18 -8.65
C PHE A 209 11.69 -4.11 -8.01
N VAL A 210 12.34 -4.91 -8.85
CA VAL A 210 13.58 -5.62 -8.55
C VAL A 210 14.57 -5.32 -9.67
N GLY A 211 15.43 -4.33 -9.46
CA GLY A 211 16.27 -3.80 -10.55
C GLY A 211 15.41 -3.13 -11.62
N THR A 212 15.46 -3.64 -12.86
CA THR A 212 14.63 -3.17 -13.98
C THR A 212 13.36 -4.00 -14.17
N GLU A 213 13.18 -5.07 -13.39
CA GLU A 213 12.01 -5.92 -13.47
C GLU A 213 10.89 -5.39 -12.55
N LEU A 214 9.66 -5.37 -13.05
CA LEU A 214 8.45 -5.27 -12.25
C LEU A 214 7.93 -6.66 -11.89
N PHE A 215 7.79 -6.91 -10.60
CA PHE A 215 7.01 -8.01 -10.06
C PHE A 215 5.60 -7.50 -9.75
N VAL A 216 4.59 -8.18 -10.26
CA VAL A 216 3.20 -7.69 -10.25
C VAL A 216 2.30 -8.73 -9.63
N THR A 217 1.66 -8.36 -8.52
CA THR A 217 0.65 -9.17 -7.85
C THR A 217 -0.72 -8.98 -8.51
N THR A 218 -1.56 -10.02 -8.46
CA THR A 218 -2.93 -9.98 -8.95
C THR A 218 -3.86 -10.71 -7.99
N ALA A 219 -5.14 -10.31 -7.95
CA ALA A 219 -6.18 -11.04 -7.23
C ALA A 219 -6.92 -12.00 -8.16
N LYS A 220 -7.53 -13.04 -7.58
CA LYS A 220 -8.32 -14.02 -8.32
C LYS A 220 -9.78 -13.55 -8.39
N ASP A 221 -10.40 -13.66 -9.57
CA ASP A 221 -11.85 -13.53 -9.71
C ASP A 221 -12.60 -14.73 -9.08
N ASP A 222 -13.93 -14.60 -8.96
CA ASP A 222 -14.78 -15.74 -8.62
C ASP A 222 -14.56 -16.87 -9.64
N VAL A 223 -14.37 -18.10 -9.14
CA VAL A 223 -14.09 -19.28 -9.97
C VAL A 223 -15.21 -19.60 -10.97
N ASN A 224 -16.42 -19.08 -10.75
CA ASN A 224 -17.58 -19.27 -11.61
C ASN A 224 -17.90 -18.05 -12.48
N ASP A 225 -17.02 -17.04 -12.58
CA ASP A 225 -17.26 -15.88 -13.46
C ASP A 225 -17.01 -16.24 -14.94
N GLU A 226 -18.08 -16.71 -15.61
CA GLU A 226 -18.05 -17.07 -17.03
C GLU A 226 -17.86 -15.87 -17.97
N ARG A 227 -18.00 -14.63 -17.48
CA ARG A 227 -17.81 -13.42 -18.31
C ARG A 227 -16.33 -13.14 -18.58
N PHE A 228 -15.43 -13.59 -17.70
CA PHE A 228 -13.99 -13.32 -17.77
C PHE A 228 -13.15 -14.61 -17.57
N PRO A 229 -13.31 -15.63 -18.42
CA PRO A 229 -12.68 -16.94 -18.21
C PRO A 229 -11.15 -16.89 -18.20
N GLU A 230 -10.54 -15.99 -18.99
CA GLU A 230 -9.09 -15.77 -18.93
C GLU A 230 -8.66 -15.19 -17.59
N SER A 231 -9.40 -14.20 -17.08
CA SER A 231 -9.08 -13.60 -15.78
C SER A 231 -9.23 -14.59 -14.64
N VAL A 232 -10.24 -15.46 -14.67
CA VAL A 232 -10.38 -16.57 -13.70
C VAL A 232 -9.19 -17.53 -13.76
N ARG A 233 -8.70 -17.84 -14.98
CA ARG A 233 -7.58 -18.76 -15.21
C ARG A 233 -6.24 -18.20 -14.79
N TYR A 234 -6.04 -16.90 -14.97
CA TYR A 234 -4.74 -16.22 -14.85
C TYR A 234 -4.62 -15.28 -13.64
N GLY A 235 -5.73 -14.95 -12.97
CA GLY A 235 -5.76 -14.15 -11.75
C GLY A 235 -5.24 -14.90 -10.52
N GLY A 236 -4.78 -14.16 -9.52
CA GLY A 236 -4.12 -14.71 -8.32
C GLY A 236 -2.67 -15.16 -8.56
N ARG A 237 -2.10 -14.86 -9.73
CA ARG A 237 -0.70 -15.15 -10.07
C ARG A 237 0.19 -13.95 -9.81
N VAL A 238 1.49 -14.20 -9.79
CA VAL A 238 2.53 -13.16 -9.83
C VAL A 238 3.14 -13.14 -11.22
N TYR A 239 3.25 -11.95 -11.80
CA TYR A 239 3.89 -11.71 -13.10
C TYR A 239 5.24 -11.03 -12.88
N ARG A 240 6.15 -11.22 -13.85
CA ARG A 240 7.45 -10.57 -13.90
C ARG A 240 7.72 -10.04 -15.29
N ILE A 241 8.06 -8.77 -15.41
CA ILE A 241 8.30 -8.08 -16.69
C ILE A 241 9.52 -7.17 -16.53
N ASP A 242 10.53 -7.32 -17.40
CA ASP A 242 11.60 -6.32 -17.50
C ASP A 242 11.09 -5.10 -18.26
N VAL A 243 11.08 -3.94 -17.60
CA VAL A 243 10.60 -2.67 -18.18
C VAL A 243 11.74 -1.75 -18.61
N GLY A 244 12.99 -2.19 -18.45
CA GLY A 244 14.19 -1.47 -18.91
C GLY A 244 14.55 -0.22 -18.11
N VAL A 245 13.72 0.20 -17.15
CA VAL A 245 14.00 1.30 -16.21
C VAL A 245 14.09 0.76 -14.79
N ARG A 246 15.03 1.30 -14.02
CA ARG A 246 15.27 0.86 -12.64
C ARG A 246 14.25 1.49 -11.69
N GLY A 247 13.77 0.68 -10.75
CA GLY A 247 12.94 1.15 -9.65
C GLY A 247 13.69 1.98 -8.63
N LYS A 248 13.01 2.93 -7.99
CA LYS A 248 13.51 3.57 -6.77
C LYS A 248 13.63 2.53 -5.64
N PRO A 249 14.77 2.45 -4.92
CA PRO A 249 14.89 1.56 -3.76
C PRO A 249 13.81 1.85 -2.70
N ARG A 250 13.30 0.80 -2.06
CA ARG A 250 12.39 0.94 -0.91
C ARG A 250 13.18 1.35 0.33
N ASN A 251 12.60 2.26 1.12
CA ASN A 251 13.15 2.59 2.43
C ASN A 251 12.77 1.51 3.46
N GLU A 252 13.46 1.55 4.59
CA GLU A 252 13.30 0.62 5.70
C GLU A 252 12.87 1.39 6.95
N PHE A 253 12.02 0.77 7.77
CA PHE A 253 11.56 1.36 9.02
C PHE A 253 12.72 1.49 9.99
N ARG A 254 12.82 2.61 10.71
CA ARG A 254 13.87 2.85 11.69
C ARG A 254 13.26 2.90 13.08
N PHE A 255 13.86 2.20 14.03
CA PHE A 255 13.61 2.48 15.44
C PHE A 255 14.52 3.62 15.89
N GLN A 256 13.97 4.56 16.65
CA GLN A 256 14.79 5.51 17.40
C GLN A 256 15.38 4.78 18.62
N LYS A 257 16.69 4.96 18.84
CA LYS A 257 17.38 4.47 20.05
C LYS A 257 17.13 5.39 21.24
#